data_AF-A0A3D2EZ29-F1
#
_entry.id   AF-A0A3D2EZ29-F1
#
_cell.length_a   1.000
_cell.length_b   1.000
_cell.length_c   1.000
_cell.angle_alpha   90.00
_cell.angle_beta   90.00
_cell.angle_gamma   90.00
#
_symmetry.space_group_name_H-M   'P 1'
#
loop_
_entity.id
_entity.type
_entity.pdbx_description
1 polymer ?
#
loop_
_entity_poly.entity_id
_entity_poly.type
_entity_poly.pdbx_seq_one_letter_code
_entity_poly.pdbx_strand_id
1 'polypeptide(L)'
;MRKQLLLIIISVTIAVLIFEIILRLVGFSFPYYMRIDPVTGFSLRPEAEGYWQDEGKAHFKVNHDGFRDKLYSKEKADGVIRVAVLGDSYTEARHVNAKNAYWSIMENEL
;
A
#
# COMPACT_ATOMS: atom_id res chain seq x y z
N MET A 1 17.21 31.72 29.93
CA MET A 1 17.72 30.46 29.34
C MET A 1 16.75 29.29 29.45
N ARG A 2 16.55 28.63 30.62
CA ARG A 2 15.63 27.47 30.74
C ARG A 2 14.18 27.72 30.30
N LYS A 3 13.59 28.86 30.66
CA LYS A 3 12.21 29.23 30.26
C LYS A 3 12.07 29.47 28.75
N GLN A 4 13.07 30.08 28.11
CA GLN A 4 13.08 30.31 26.66
C GLN A 4 13.19 29.00 25.90
N LEU A 5 14.06 28.09 26.35
CA LEU A 5 14.19 26.77 25.76
C LEU A 5 12.86 25.97 25.85
N LEU A 6 12.18 26.04 27.00
CA LEU A 6 10.88 25.39 27.18
C LEU A 6 9.80 25.97 26.24
N LEU A 7 9.75 27.29 26.08
CA LEU A 7 8.84 27.95 25.14
C LEU A 7 9.11 27.52 23.70
N ILE A 8 10.39 27.43 23.30
CA ILE A 8 10.76 26.97 21.95
C ILE A 8 10.27 25.53 21.74
N ILE A 9 10.56 24.60 22.66
CA ILE A 9 10.15 23.20 22.54
C ILE A 9 8.62 23.07 22.44
N ILE A 10 7.87 23.80 23.27
CA ILE A 10 6.41 23.78 23.24
C ILE A 10 5.89 24.33 21.92
N SER A 11 6.41 25.46 21.46
CA SER A 11 5.96 26.10 20.22
C SER A 11 6.23 25.22 18.99
N VAL A 12 7.40 24.59 18.91
CA VAL A 12 7.77 23.65 17.84
C VAL A 12 6.87 22.42 17.89
N THR A 13 6.64 21.85 19.08
CA THR A 13 5.74 20.70 19.24
C THR A 13 4.34 21.03 18.76
N ILE A 14 3.78 22.17 19.18
CA ILE A 14 2.45 22.62 18.75
C ILE A 14 2.41 22.81 17.23
N ALA A 15 3.42 23.45 16.64
CA ALA A 15 3.48 23.67 15.20
C ALA A 15 3.49 22.36 14.42
N VAL A 16 4.29 21.37 14.84
CA VAL A 16 4.35 20.03 14.23
C VAL A 16 3.00 19.31 14.36
N LEU A 17 2.36 19.38 15.52
CA LEU A 17 1.05 18.76 15.73
C LEU A 17 -0.04 19.38 14.84
N ILE A 18 -0.08 20.71 14.74
CA ILE A 18 -1.02 21.41 13.86
C ILE A 18 -0.76 21.02 12.40
N PHE A 19 0.50 20.97 11.98
CA PHE A 19 0.86 20.59 10.62
C PHE A 19 0.43 19.16 10.28
N GLU A 20 0.68 18.20 11.16
CA GLU A 20 0.23 16.81 11.01
C GLU A 20 -1.30 16.71 10.94
N ILE A 21 -2.03 17.47 11.76
CA ILE A 21 -3.50 17.51 11.70
C ILE A 21 -3.98 18.00 10.32
N ILE A 22 -3.38 19.08 9.81
CA ILE A 22 -3.72 19.61 8.48
C ILE A 22 -3.45 18.55 7.40
N LEU A 23 -2.29 17.87 7.42
CA LEU A 23 -1.97 16.81 6.47
C LEU A 23 -3.02 15.69 6.49
N ARG A 24 -3.45 15.25 7.68
CA ARG A 24 -4.50 14.22 7.82
C ARG A 24 -5.86 14.69 7.30
N LEU A 25 -6.24 15.94 7.58
CA LEU A 25 -7.52 16.50 7.14
C LEU A 25 -7.61 16.64 5.62
N VAL A 26 -6.51 17.01 4.96
CA VAL A 26 -6.47 17.08 3.48
C VAL A 26 -6.32 15.70 2.84
N GLY A 27 -6.17 14.64 3.64
CA GLY A 27 -5.97 13.27 3.15
C GLY A 27 -4.61 13.05 2.52
N PHE A 28 -3.60 13.89 2.83
CA PHE A 28 -2.26 13.71 2.31
C PHE A 28 -1.62 12.47 2.93
N SER A 29 -1.21 11.53 2.08
CA SER A 29 -0.45 10.36 2.48
C SER A 29 0.57 10.03 1.39
N PHE A 30 1.77 9.63 1.79
CA PHE A 30 2.80 9.18 0.87
C PHE A 30 3.29 7.76 1.25
N PRO A 31 2.39 6.76 1.15
CA PRO A 31 2.71 5.40 1.52
C PRO A 31 3.75 4.80 0.56
N TYR A 32 4.78 4.19 1.14
CA TYR A 32 5.83 3.49 0.39
C TYR A 32 5.50 1.99 0.28
N TYR A 33 5.15 1.55 -0.93
CA TYR A 33 4.69 0.18 -1.20
C TYR A 33 5.75 -0.76 -1.75
N MET A 34 6.91 -0.25 -2.13
CA MET A 34 7.95 -1.02 -2.82
C MET A 34 9.12 -1.34 -1.88
N ARG A 35 9.94 -2.32 -2.25
CA ARG A 35 11.25 -2.58 -1.66
C ARG A 35 12.23 -3.01 -2.75
N ILE A 36 13.52 -2.87 -2.47
CA ILE A 36 14.56 -3.47 -3.31
C ILE A 36 14.51 -4.98 -3.09
N ASP A 37 14.57 -5.73 -4.19
CA ASP A 37 14.62 -7.19 -4.20
C ASP A 37 15.85 -7.63 -5.01
N PRO A 38 16.75 -8.46 -4.45
CA PRO A 38 17.97 -8.85 -5.14
C PRO A 38 17.75 -9.77 -6.35
N VAL A 39 16.56 -10.39 -6.46
CA VAL A 39 16.22 -11.32 -7.54
C VAL A 39 15.43 -10.61 -8.64
N THR A 40 14.43 -9.81 -8.28
CA THR A 40 13.57 -9.11 -9.26
C THR A 40 13.92 -7.63 -9.45
N GLY A 41 14.95 -7.13 -8.75
CA GLY A 41 15.33 -5.71 -8.67
C GLY A 41 14.43 -4.95 -7.70
N PHE A 42 13.11 -5.04 -7.90
CA PHE A 42 12.10 -4.49 -7.01
C PHE A 42 10.95 -5.46 -6.77
N SER A 43 10.35 -5.37 -5.59
CA SER A 43 9.12 -6.09 -5.26
C SER A 43 8.19 -5.20 -4.45
N LEU A 44 6.92 -5.61 -4.33
CA LEU A 44 6.05 -5.03 -3.32
C LEU A 44 6.60 -5.35 -1.92
N ARG A 45 6.44 -4.39 -1.01
CA ARG A 45 6.78 -4.53 0.40
C ARG A 45 5.64 -5.29 1.10
N PRO A 46 5.90 -6.47 1.68
CA PRO A 46 4.88 -7.20 2.42
C PRO A 46 4.22 -6.36 3.50
N GLU A 47 2.92 -6.58 3.72
CA GLU A 47 2.09 -5.87 4.69
C GLU A 47 1.98 -4.34 4.47
N ALA A 48 2.46 -3.82 3.33
CA ALA A 48 2.27 -2.42 3.01
C ALA A 48 0.79 -2.16 2.70
N GLU A 49 0.23 -1.14 3.35
CA GLU A 49 -1.18 -0.79 3.24
C GLU A 49 -1.37 0.72 3.22
N GLY A 50 -2.33 1.19 2.43
CA GLY A 50 -2.68 2.60 2.36
C GLY A 50 -3.75 2.88 1.32
N TYR A 51 -4.07 4.16 1.16
CA TYR A 51 -4.88 4.62 0.03
C TYR A 51 -3.95 5.16 -1.05
N TRP A 52 -4.09 4.63 -2.26
CA TRP A 52 -3.52 5.25 -3.45
C TRP A 52 -4.46 6.36 -3.92
N GLN A 53 -3.92 7.55 -4.20
CA GLN A 53 -4.72 8.75 -4.53
C GLN A 53 -4.20 9.53 -5.74
N ASP A 54 -3.05 9.16 -6.33
CA ASP A 54 -2.45 9.93 -7.43
C ASP A 54 -3.17 9.69 -8.77
N GLU A 55 -3.47 8.44 -9.09
CA GLU A 55 -4.23 8.05 -10.28
C GLU A 55 -5.42 7.21 -9.84
N GLY A 56 -6.62 7.81 -9.78
CA GLY A 56 -7.78 7.19 -9.16
C GLY A 56 -7.69 7.13 -7.63
N LYS A 57 -8.62 6.41 -7.00
CA LYS A 57 -8.65 6.23 -5.54
C LYS A 57 -9.01 4.80 -5.18
N ALA A 58 -8.06 4.10 -4.58
CA ALA A 58 -8.24 2.72 -4.18
C ALA A 58 -7.51 2.40 -2.88
N HIS A 59 -8.07 1.47 -2.13
CA HIS A 59 -7.33 0.84 -1.05
C HIS A 59 -6.30 -0.12 -1.66
N PHE A 60 -5.05 0.10 -1.30
CA PHE A 60 -3.92 -0.70 -1.74
C PHE A 60 -3.37 -1.47 -0.54
N LYS A 61 -3.33 -2.80 -0.66
CA LYS A 61 -2.81 -3.68 0.37
C LYS A 61 -1.99 -4.79 -0.27
N VAL A 62 -0.81 -5.01 0.28
CA VAL A 62 0.09 -6.11 -0.08
C VAL A 62 -0.03 -7.17 1.00
N ASN A 63 -0.22 -8.43 0.61
CA ASN A 63 -0.27 -9.54 1.55
C ASN A 63 1.11 -9.89 2.11
N HIS A 64 1.12 -10.85 3.03
CA HIS A 64 2.31 -11.36 3.68
C HIS A 64 3.37 -11.89 2.70
N ASP A 65 2.94 -12.49 1.60
CA ASP A 65 3.83 -13.08 0.60
C ASP A 65 4.36 -12.04 -0.42
N GLY A 66 3.97 -10.76 -0.30
CA GLY A 66 4.44 -9.70 -1.18
C GLY A 66 3.65 -9.58 -2.50
N PHE A 67 2.41 -10.08 -2.54
CA PHE A 67 1.50 -9.93 -3.68
C PHE A 67 0.35 -9.00 -3.33
N ARG A 68 -0.21 -8.34 -4.34
CA ARG A 68 -1.39 -7.50 -4.18
C ARG A 68 -2.68 -8.29 -4.40
N ASP A 69 -2.95 -9.24 -3.51
CA ASP A 69 -4.16 -10.03 -3.49
C ASP A 69 -4.38 -10.64 -2.09
N LYS A 70 -5.41 -11.46 -1.90
CA LYS A 70 -5.55 -12.33 -0.73
C LYS A 70 -4.36 -13.29 -0.59
N LEU A 71 -4.21 -13.87 0.59
CA LEU A 71 -3.20 -14.89 0.83
C LEU A 71 -3.67 -16.21 0.23
N TYR A 72 -2.78 -16.90 -0.49
CA TYR A 72 -3.03 -18.23 -1.03
C TYR A 72 -2.17 -19.25 -0.29
N SER A 73 -2.73 -20.45 -0.03
CA SER A 73 -1.92 -21.56 0.51
C SER A 73 -0.80 -21.92 -0.46
N LYS A 74 0.41 -22.20 0.05
CA LYS A 74 1.52 -22.66 -0.80
C LYS A 74 1.24 -24.06 -1.36
N GLU A 75 0.61 -24.92 -0.57
CA GLU A 75 0.17 -26.25 -0.99
C GLU A 75 -0.99 -26.15 -1.97
N LYS A 76 -0.83 -26.73 -3.16
CA LYS A 76 -1.85 -26.78 -4.19
C LYS A 76 -2.76 -27.99 -3.95
N ALA A 77 -4.03 -27.72 -3.62
CA ALA A 77 -5.04 -28.77 -3.50
C ALA A 77 -5.29 -29.45 -4.86
N ASP A 78 -5.71 -30.72 -4.78
CA ASP A 78 -6.07 -31.52 -5.95
C ASP A 78 -7.28 -30.93 -6.68
N GLY A 79 -7.26 -31.02 -8.01
CA GLY A 79 -8.32 -30.46 -8.87
C GLY A 79 -8.36 -28.93 -8.97
N VAL A 80 -7.55 -28.18 -8.20
CA VAL A 80 -7.51 -26.71 -8.27
C VAL A 80 -6.65 -26.22 -9.43
N ILE A 81 -7.16 -25.26 -10.19
CA ILE A 81 -6.40 -24.48 -11.18
C ILE A 81 -5.82 -23.25 -10.47
N ARG A 82 -4.53 -22.95 -10.72
CA ARG A 82 -3.89 -21.72 -10.23
C ARG A 82 -3.45 -20.90 -11.43
N VAL A 83 -3.79 -19.62 -11.42
CA VAL A 83 -3.39 -18.67 -12.45
C VAL A 83 -2.42 -17.68 -11.82
N ALA A 84 -1.23 -17.56 -12.40
CA ALA A 84 -0.30 -16.49 -12.07
C ALA A 84 -0.40 -15.42 -13.15
N VAL A 85 -0.54 -14.17 -12.73
CA VAL A 85 -0.70 -13.03 -13.62
C VAL A 85 0.57 -12.20 -13.58
N LEU A 86 1.23 -12.05 -14.73
CA LEU A 86 2.46 -11.28 -14.87
C LEU A 86 2.22 -10.14 -15.88
N GLY A 87 2.63 -8.94 -15.50
CA GLY A 87 2.51 -7.75 -16.34
C GLY A 87 3.17 -6.55 -15.70
N ASP A 88 2.58 -5.38 -15.93
CA ASP A 88 3.11 -4.08 -15.50
C ASP A 88 2.19 -3.42 -14.46
N SER A 89 2.16 -2.08 -14.45
CA SER A 89 1.29 -1.28 -13.58
C SER A 89 -0.20 -1.59 -13.73
N TYR A 90 -0.66 -2.08 -14.89
CA TYR A 90 -2.05 -2.51 -15.08
C TYR A 90 -2.35 -3.81 -14.32
N THR A 91 -1.38 -4.70 -14.20
CA THR A 91 -1.50 -5.92 -13.39
C THR A 91 -1.41 -5.62 -11.90
N GLU A 92 -0.52 -4.71 -11.52
CA GLU A 92 -0.46 -4.19 -10.15
C GLU A 92 -1.75 -3.47 -9.75
N ALA A 93 -2.39 -2.80 -10.72
CA ALA A 93 -3.73 -2.23 -10.66
C ALA A 93 -3.91 -1.16 -9.57
N ARG A 94 -2.85 -0.41 -9.18
CA ARG A 94 -2.82 0.53 -8.01
C ARG A 94 -4.03 1.44 -7.88
N HIS A 95 -4.61 1.78 -9.02
CA HIS A 95 -5.63 2.79 -9.24
C HIS A 95 -7.06 2.28 -9.01
N VAL A 96 -7.24 0.96 -8.90
CA VAL A 96 -8.54 0.31 -8.69
C VAL A 96 -8.53 -0.54 -7.43
N ASN A 97 -9.70 -0.68 -6.78
CA ASN A 97 -9.85 -1.60 -5.65
C ASN A 97 -9.59 -3.04 -6.14
N ALA A 98 -8.93 -3.85 -5.31
CA ALA A 98 -8.52 -5.23 -5.67
C ALA A 98 -9.66 -6.04 -6.32
N LYS A 99 -10.86 -6.02 -5.71
CA LYS A 99 -12.06 -6.70 -6.23
C LYS A 99 -12.50 -6.30 -7.66
N ASN A 100 -12.04 -5.14 -8.15
CA ASN A 100 -12.36 -4.61 -9.47
C ASN A 100 -11.16 -4.76 -10.44
N ALA A 101 -10.02 -5.27 -9.99
CA ALA A 101 -8.91 -5.58 -10.87
C ALA A 101 -9.29 -6.75 -11.79
N TYR A 102 -8.79 -6.75 -13.02
CA TYR A 102 -9.20 -7.74 -14.02
C TYR A 102 -8.91 -9.18 -13.56
N TRP A 103 -7.83 -9.40 -12.81
CA TRP A 103 -7.49 -10.72 -12.27
C TRP A 103 -8.50 -11.21 -11.21
N SER A 104 -9.08 -10.30 -10.43
CA SER A 104 -10.18 -10.63 -9.49
C SER A 104 -11.47 -10.94 -10.24
N ILE A 105 -11.77 -10.17 -11.29
CA ILE A 105 -12.96 -10.39 -12.12
C ILE A 105 -12.84 -11.74 -12.84
N MET A 106 -11.67 -12.01 -13.43
CA MET A 106 -11.36 -13.27 -14.10
C MET A 106 -11.48 -14.47 -13.16
N GLU A 107 -11.02 -14.37 -11.90
CA GLU A 107 -11.20 -15.46 -10.91
C GLU A 107 -12.68 -15.79 -10.65
N ASN A 108 -13.59 -14.81 -10.77
CA ASN A 108 -15.04 -15.03 -10.60
C ASN A 108 -15.74 -15.57 -11.85
N GLU A 109 -15.11 -15.46 -13.02
CA GLU A 109 -15.69 -15.86 -14.32
C GLU A 109 -15.15 -17.20 -14.84
N LEU A 110 -14.08 -17.74 -14.23
CA LEU A 110 -13.48 -19.05 -14.52
C LEU A 110 -14.09 -20.17 -13.68
#